data_AF-A0A961ALB8-F1
#
_entry.id   AF-A0A961ALB8-F1
#
_cell.length_a   1.000
_cell.length_b   1.000
_cell.length_c   1.000
_cell.angle_alpha   90.00
_cell.angle_beta   90.00
_cell.angle_gamma   90.00
#
_symmetry.space_group_name_H-M   'P 1'
#
loop_
_entity.id
_entity.type
_entity.pdbx_description
1 polymer ?
#
loop_
_entity_poly.entity_id
_entity_poly.type
_entity_poly.pdbx_seq_one_letter_code
_entity_poly.pdbx_strand_id
1 'polypeptide(L)'
;ASPAASGGTAPYTWTATGLPAGLSIDSGTGAISGTPTADGSATISATDANGCTGSTALTINPFSCPIISVTPDPLPSGRVGTAYSANPVASGAPGGSSYTWSSTNLPAGLTLNPTTGALSGTLTATGNATITATYVGPGGEQCQGSTPLQIQDACCPQIVISIPD
;
A
#
# COMPACT_ATOMS: atom_id res chain seq x y z
N ALA A 1 -22.89 6.36 5.74
CA ALA A 1 -23.67 6.69 4.52
C ALA A 1 -25.15 6.43 4.80
N SER A 2 -26.07 7.19 4.23
CA SER A 2 -27.51 6.96 4.39
C SER A 2 -28.15 6.66 3.03
N PRO A 3 -28.50 5.40 2.71
CA PRO A 3 -29.24 5.07 1.52
C PRO A 3 -30.66 5.66 1.61
N ALA A 4 -31.20 6.12 0.48
CA ALA A 4 -32.57 6.61 0.39
C ALA A 4 -33.42 5.63 -0.43
N ALA A 5 -34.54 5.19 0.12
CA ALA A 5 -35.56 4.43 -0.61
C ALA A 5 -36.67 5.39 -1.04
N SER A 6 -37.10 5.29 -2.29
CA SER A 6 -38.23 6.07 -2.82
C SER A 6 -39.18 5.14 -3.57
N GLY A 7 -40.48 5.36 -3.40
CA GLY A 7 -41.54 4.43 -3.81
C GLY A 7 -41.82 3.36 -2.76
N GLY A 8 -43.11 3.04 -2.54
CA GLY A 8 -43.58 2.11 -1.50
C GLY A 8 -44.35 2.79 -0.35
N THR A 9 -44.78 2.00 0.63
CA THR A 9 -45.51 2.50 1.82
C THR A 9 -44.62 2.48 3.06
N ALA A 10 -44.42 3.65 3.69
CA ALA A 10 -43.70 3.75 4.96
C ALA A 10 -44.47 3.05 6.10
N PRO A 11 -43.79 2.53 7.15
CA PRO A 11 -42.35 2.57 7.39
C PRO A 11 -41.54 1.55 6.57
N TYR A 12 -40.28 1.87 6.30
CA TYR A 12 -39.33 0.93 5.69
C TYR A 12 -38.47 0.26 6.76
N THR A 13 -38.23 -1.04 6.60
CA THR A 13 -37.25 -1.79 7.39
C THR A 13 -36.00 -2.05 6.55
N TRP A 14 -34.86 -1.63 7.07
CA TRP A 14 -33.57 -1.74 6.39
C TRP A 14 -32.76 -2.93 6.90
N THR A 15 -32.16 -3.66 5.98
CA THR A 15 -31.23 -4.75 6.27
C THR A 15 -30.00 -4.64 5.38
N ALA A 16 -28.88 -5.20 5.85
CA ALA A 16 -27.65 -5.25 5.08
C ALA A 16 -27.01 -6.63 5.24
N THR A 17 -26.52 -7.16 4.13
CA THR A 17 -25.84 -8.46 4.06
C THR A 17 -24.46 -8.25 3.46
N GLY A 18 -23.42 -8.79 4.11
CA GLY A 18 -22.03 -8.64 3.65
C GLY A 18 -21.38 -7.30 3.98
N LEU A 19 -21.85 -6.56 5.00
CA LEU A 19 -21.14 -5.37 5.48
C LEU A 19 -19.72 -5.75 5.94
N PRO A 20 -18.68 -5.04 5.48
CA PRO A 20 -17.33 -5.20 6.00
C PRO A 20 -17.26 -5.04 7.51
N ALA A 21 -16.26 -5.68 8.12
CA ALA A 21 -16.03 -5.58 9.56
C ALA A 21 -15.90 -4.10 10.00
N GLY A 22 -16.51 -3.78 11.15
CA GLY A 22 -16.55 -2.43 11.69
C GLY A 22 -17.71 -1.57 11.21
N LEU A 23 -18.61 -2.09 10.37
CA LEU A 23 -19.83 -1.40 9.94
C LEU A 23 -21.11 -2.05 10.47
N SER A 24 -22.14 -1.22 10.62
CA SER A 24 -23.50 -1.63 10.99
C SER A 24 -24.54 -0.78 10.26
N ILE A 25 -25.74 -1.31 10.07
CA ILE A 25 -26.90 -0.58 9.55
C ILE A 25 -27.96 -0.42 10.64
N ASP A 26 -28.50 0.79 10.76
CA ASP A 26 -29.69 1.06 11.56
C ASP A 26 -30.95 0.65 10.77
N SER A 27 -31.74 -0.27 11.31
CA SER A 27 -32.88 -0.85 10.59
C SER A 27 -34.07 0.10 10.43
N GLY A 28 -34.15 1.18 11.21
CA GLY A 28 -35.24 2.16 11.14
C GLY A 28 -34.96 3.33 10.20
N THR A 29 -33.68 3.70 10.05
CA THR A 29 -33.24 4.86 9.25
C THR A 29 -32.45 4.47 8.02
N GLY A 30 -31.94 3.24 7.95
CA GLY A 30 -31.01 2.79 6.92
C GLY A 30 -29.59 3.32 7.10
N ALA A 31 -29.31 4.11 8.13
CA ALA A 31 -28.00 4.73 8.32
C ALA A 31 -26.91 3.67 8.55
N ILE A 32 -25.88 3.69 7.68
CA ILE A 32 -24.70 2.83 7.80
C ILE A 32 -23.61 3.62 8.52
N SER A 33 -23.16 3.10 9.65
CA SER A 33 -22.21 3.74 10.55
C SER A 33 -21.09 2.79 11.00
N GLY A 34 -20.00 3.38 11.50
CA GLY A 34 -18.79 2.68 11.92
C GLY A 34 -17.58 3.00 11.04
N THR A 35 -16.46 2.32 11.28
CA THR A 35 -15.22 2.47 10.52
C THR A 35 -14.92 1.13 9.85
N PRO A 36 -15.01 1.03 8.51
CA PRO A 36 -14.72 -0.21 7.83
C PRO A 36 -13.22 -0.53 7.96
N THR A 37 -12.88 -1.75 8.36
CA THR A 37 -11.49 -2.21 8.51
C THR A 37 -11.03 -3.12 7.37
N ALA A 38 -11.93 -3.46 6.45
CA ALA A 38 -11.66 -4.29 5.30
C ALA A 38 -12.44 -3.79 4.09
N ASP A 39 -11.92 -4.10 2.92
CA ASP A 39 -12.64 -3.96 1.67
C ASP A 39 -13.80 -4.96 1.60
N GLY A 40 -14.89 -4.56 0.95
CA GLY A 40 -15.98 -5.49 0.67
C GLY A 40 -17.18 -4.86 -0.01
N SER A 41 -18.04 -5.73 -0.51
CA SER A 41 -19.32 -5.38 -1.10
C SER A 41 -20.45 -5.86 -0.21
N ALA A 42 -21.36 -4.95 0.15
CA ALA A 42 -22.57 -5.26 0.87
C ALA A 42 -23.79 -5.10 -0.04
N THR A 43 -24.83 -5.88 0.21
CA THR A 43 -26.16 -5.63 -0.37
C THR A 43 -27.03 -5.01 0.69
N ILE A 44 -27.57 -3.83 0.41
CA ILE A 44 -28.51 -3.11 1.28
C ILE A 44 -29.91 -3.33 0.73
N SER A 45 -30.83 -3.73 1.60
CA SER A 45 -32.22 -4.00 1.26
C SER A 45 -33.15 -3.14 2.10
N ALA A 46 -34.18 -2.60 1.46
CA ALA A 46 -35.28 -1.90 2.11
C ALA A 46 -36.58 -2.66 1.85
N THR A 47 -37.33 -2.94 2.91
CA THR A 47 -38.65 -3.60 2.83
C THR A 47 -39.71 -2.60 3.27
N ASP A 48 -40.73 -2.37 2.45
CA ASP A 48 -41.85 -1.49 2.78
C ASP A 48 -42.88 -2.19 3.69
N ALA A 49 -43.87 -1.44 4.19
CA ALA A 49 -44.90 -1.97 5.09
C ALA A 49 -45.79 -3.06 4.46
N ASN A 50 -45.84 -3.14 3.12
CA ASN A 50 -46.60 -4.15 2.39
C ASN A 50 -45.74 -5.39 2.04
N GLY A 51 -44.46 -5.40 2.43
CA GLY A 51 -43.53 -6.49 2.17
C GLY A 51 -42.81 -6.39 0.83
N CYS A 52 -42.92 -5.28 0.09
CA CYS A 52 -42.17 -5.06 -1.14
C CYS A 52 -40.72 -4.72 -0.81
N THR A 53 -39.78 -5.43 -1.44
CA THR A 53 -38.34 -5.29 -1.19
C THR A 53 -37.61 -4.68 -2.38
N GLY A 54 -36.77 -3.68 -2.13
CA GLY A 54 -35.77 -3.18 -3.07
C GLY A 54 -34.36 -3.36 -2.51
N SER A 55 -33.39 -3.66 -3.36
CA SER A 55 -31.99 -3.87 -2.94
C SER A 55 -31.01 -3.15 -3.85
N THR A 56 -29.90 -2.69 -3.27
CA THR A 56 -28.77 -2.09 -4.00
C THR A 56 -27.43 -2.61 -3.46
N ALA A 57 -26.43 -2.64 -4.33
CA ALA A 57 -25.06 -2.97 -3.93
C ALA A 57 -24.33 -1.72 -3.43
N LEU A 58 -23.57 -1.88 -2.34
CA LEU A 58 -22.69 -0.89 -1.77
C LEU A 58 -21.27 -1.46 -1.75
N THR A 59 -20.39 -0.87 -2.53
CA THR A 59 -18.95 -1.17 -2.49
C THR A 59 -18.26 -0.24 -1.53
N ILE A 60 -17.44 -0.80 -0.64
CA ILE A 60 -16.68 -0.05 0.35
C ILE A 60 -15.21 -0.44 0.25
N ASN A 61 -14.37 0.56 0.02
CA ASN A 61 -12.92 0.43 0.02
C ASN A 61 -12.37 1.49 0.98
N PRO A 62 -12.28 1.19 2.30
CA PRO A 62 -11.71 2.13 3.27
C PRO A 62 -10.21 2.37 3.03
N PHE A 63 -9.53 1.44 2.36
CA PHE A 63 -8.10 1.49 2.22
C PHE A 63 -7.68 2.51 1.17
N SER A 64 -6.78 3.40 1.57
CA SER A 64 -6.06 4.30 0.66
C SER A 64 -4.57 4.06 0.85
N CYS A 65 -3.84 3.88 -0.24
CA CYS A 65 -2.41 3.64 -0.13
C CYS A 65 -1.70 4.88 0.41
N PRO A 66 -1.01 4.79 1.57
CA PRO A 66 -0.12 5.87 2.00
C PRO A 66 1.04 6.02 1.02
N ILE A 67 1.57 7.24 0.95
CA ILE A 67 2.83 7.49 0.24
C ILE A 67 3.96 6.86 1.06
N ILE A 68 4.68 5.93 0.46
CA ILE A 68 5.87 5.32 1.06
C ILE A 68 7.12 6.00 0.50
N SER A 69 7.95 6.54 1.38
CA SER A 69 9.22 7.17 1.03
C SER A 69 10.38 6.32 1.52
N VAL A 70 11.37 6.11 0.65
CA VAL A 70 12.61 5.40 0.97
C VAL A 70 13.76 6.40 0.96
N THR A 71 14.51 6.45 2.05
CA THR A 71 15.66 7.37 2.20
C THR A 71 16.94 6.57 2.42
N PRO A 72 18.05 6.92 1.76
CA PRO A 72 18.20 7.98 0.75
C PRO A 72 17.64 7.61 -0.63
N ASP A 73 17.26 8.64 -1.39
CA ASP A 73 16.80 8.57 -2.79
C ASP A 73 17.54 9.61 -3.64
N PRO A 74 18.49 9.20 -4.52
CA PRO A 74 18.94 7.83 -4.77
C PRO A 74 19.81 7.25 -3.64
N LEU A 75 19.98 5.92 -3.61
CA LEU A 75 21.00 5.28 -2.77
C LEU A 75 22.41 5.69 -3.20
N PRO A 76 23.39 5.71 -2.28
CA PRO A 76 24.79 5.97 -2.63
C PRO A 76 25.25 5.00 -3.71
N SER A 77 25.92 5.52 -4.74
CA SER A 77 26.46 4.70 -5.81
C SER A 77 27.60 3.81 -5.31
N GLY A 78 27.69 2.60 -5.87
CA GLY A 78 28.77 1.66 -5.59
C GLY A 78 29.75 1.55 -6.76
N ARG A 79 30.94 1.01 -6.51
CA ARG A 79 31.92 0.66 -7.55
C ARG A 79 32.19 -0.82 -7.61
N VAL A 80 32.33 -1.37 -8.81
CA VAL A 80 32.77 -2.75 -9.01
C VAL A 80 34.09 -3.02 -8.27
N GLY A 81 34.23 -4.19 -7.67
CA GLY A 81 35.40 -4.61 -6.90
C GLY A 81 35.47 -4.05 -5.48
N THR A 82 34.52 -3.18 -5.08
CA THR A 82 34.48 -2.60 -3.73
C THR A 82 33.42 -3.26 -2.86
N ALA A 83 33.68 -3.31 -1.55
CA ALA A 83 32.65 -3.66 -0.57
C ALA A 83 31.60 -2.54 -0.52
N TYR A 84 30.33 -2.92 -0.53
CA TYR A 84 29.20 -2.01 -0.47
C TYR A 84 28.33 -2.34 0.74
N SER A 85 27.88 -1.30 1.44
CA SER A 85 26.95 -1.40 2.56
C SER A 85 26.00 -0.20 2.54
N ALA A 86 24.70 -0.45 2.54
CA ALA A 86 23.69 0.59 2.64
C ALA A 86 22.50 0.12 3.48
N ASN A 87 21.91 1.05 4.22
CA ASN A 87 20.77 0.79 5.09
C ASN A 87 19.66 1.80 4.77
N PRO A 88 18.88 1.57 3.70
CA PRO A 88 17.73 2.39 3.40
C PRO A 88 16.68 2.32 4.51
N VAL A 89 15.98 3.42 4.72
CA VAL A 89 14.89 3.54 5.69
C VAL A 89 13.60 3.86 4.95
N ALA A 90 12.56 3.06 5.17
CA ALA A 90 11.23 3.32 4.64
C ALA A 90 10.34 4.02 5.70
N SER A 91 9.51 4.94 5.25
CA SER A 91 8.57 5.70 6.08
C SER A 91 7.26 5.95 5.34
N GLY A 92 6.20 6.33 6.07
CA GLY A 92 4.88 6.64 5.52
C GLY A 92 3.79 5.62 5.87
N ALA A 93 4.14 4.41 6.27
CA ALA A 93 3.15 3.42 6.72
C ALA A 93 2.53 3.82 8.07
N PRO A 94 1.21 3.62 8.24
CA PRO A 94 0.50 3.96 9.46
C PRO A 94 0.97 3.11 10.66
N GLY A 95 0.96 3.73 11.84
CA GLY A 95 1.17 3.03 13.12
C GLY A 95 2.54 2.37 13.31
N GLY A 96 3.57 2.77 12.56
CA GLY A 96 4.90 2.16 12.66
C GLY A 96 4.96 0.74 12.10
N SER A 97 4.06 0.41 11.17
CA SER A 97 4.02 -0.90 10.51
C SER A 97 5.36 -1.28 9.86
N SER A 98 5.64 -2.58 9.81
CA SER A 98 6.84 -3.12 9.17
C SER A 98 6.76 -3.09 7.64
N TYR A 99 7.92 -3.00 6.99
CA TYR A 99 8.06 -3.12 5.55
C TYR A 99 8.71 -4.45 5.17
N THR A 100 8.38 -4.92 3.98
CA THR A 100 9.12 -5.98 3.30
C THR A 100 9.94 -5.35 2.18
N TRP A 101 11.20 -5.75 2.07
CA TRP A 101 12.14 -5.19 1.10
C TRP A 101 12.38 -6.16 -0.04
N SER A 102 12.33 -5.65 -1.25
CA SER A 102 12.63 -6.38 -2.47
C SER A 102 13.56 -5.56 -3.37
N SER A 103 14.16 -6.22 -4.35
CA SER A 103 15.00 -5.57 -5.35
C SER A 103 14.68 -6.09 -6.73
N THR A 104 14.76 -5.20 -7.71
CA THR A 104 14.74 -5.54 -9.13
C THR A 104 16.14 -5.32 -9.69
N ASN A 105 16.66 -6.31 -10.45
CA ASN A 105 18.00 -6.29 -11.03
C ASN A 105 19.12 -6.06 -10.01
N LEU A 106 19.08 -6.76 -8.86
CA LEU A 106 20.12 -6.63 -7.84
C LEU A 106 21.51 -6.99 -8.43
N PRO A 107 22.49 -6.07 -8.40
CA PRO A 107 23.82 -6.30 -8.93
C PRO A 107 24.47 -7.53 -8.32
N ALA A 108 25.20 -8.28 -9.14
CA ALA A 108 25.88 -9.48 -8.68
C ALA A 108 26.84 -9.17 -7.52
N GLY A 109 26.79 -10.02 -6.50
CA GLY A 109 27.59 -9.90 -5.29
C GLY A 109 26.98 -9.02 -4.19
N LEU A 110 25.81 -8.41 -4.40
CA LEU A 110 24.99 -7.84 -3.33
C LEU A 110 23.97 -8.83 -2.78
N THR A 111 23.71 -8.71 -1.49
CA THR A 111 22.60 -9.35 -0.79
C THR A 111 21.71 -8.28 -0.19
N LEU A 112 20.40 -8.42 -0.31
CA LEU A 112 19.39 -7.59 0.35
C LEU A 112 18.75 -8.39 1.49
N ASN A 113 18.72 -7.81 2.68
CA ASN A 113 17.93 -8.35 3.79
C ASN A 113 16.45 -7.94 3.61
N PRO A 114 15.52 -8.89 3.41
CA PRO A 114 14.12 -8.59 3.10
C PRO A 114 13.35 -7.96 4.27
N THR A 115 13.88 -8.02 5.49
CA THR A 115 13.22 -7.47 6.69
C THR A 115 13.76 -6.09 7.05
N THR A 116 15.06 -5.86 6.90
CA THR A 116 15.71 -4.61 7.32
C THR A 116 16.04 -3.68 6.16
N GLY A 117 15.99 -4.15 4.92
CA GLY A 117 16.43 -3.39 3.75
C GLY A 117 17.95 -3.28 3.62
N ALA A 118 18.72 -3.84 4.57
CA ALA A 118 20.17 -3.75 4.56
C ALA A 118 20.75 -4.43 3.31
N LEU A 119 21.54 -3.67 2.57
CA LEU A 119 22.32 -4.12 1.43
C LEU A 119 23.76 -4.33 1.87
N SER A 120 24.32 -5.50 1.59
CA SER A 120 25.73 -5.78 1.85
C SER A 120 26.33 -6.74 0.84
N GLY A 121 27.63 -6.60 0.60
CA GLY A 121 28.38 -7.52 -0.24
C GLY A 121 29.54 -6.87 -0.98
N THR A 122 30.05 -7.56 -2.00
CA THR A 122 31.14 -7.07 -2.86
C THR A 122 30.65 -7.05 -4.28
N LEU A 123 30.68 -5.88 -4.91
CA LEU A 123 30.12 -5.67 -6.24
C LEU A 123 30.97 -6.33 -7.32
N THR A 124 30.38 -7.22 -8.13
CA THR A 124 31.12 -7.91 -9.20
C THR A 124 30.69 -7.51 -10.61
N ALA A 125 29.61 -6.72 -10.74
CA ALA A 125 29.11 -6.23 -12.02
C ALA A 125 28.56 -4.81 -11.89
N THR A 126 28.64 -4.04 -12.98
CA THR A 126 27.93 -2.77 -13.12
C THR A 126 26.42 -3.02 -13.30
N GLY A 127 25.61 -2.01 -12.99
CA GLY A 127 24.17 -2.14 -13.18
C GLY A 127 23.37 -1.11 -12.38
N ASN A 128 22.11 -0.97 -12.77
CA ASN A 128 21.10 -0.21 -12.05
C ASN A 128 20.13 -1.17 -11.36
N ALA A 129 19.94 -0.96 -10.07
CA ALA A 129 18.97 -1.70 -9.26
C ALA A 129 17.89 -0.74 -8.79
N THR A 130 16.70 -1.28 -8.56
CA THR A 130 15.64 -0.58 -7.85
C THR A 130 15.34 -1.32 -6.56
N ILE A 131 15.49 -0.65 -5.43
CA ILE A 131 15.21 -1.20 -4.11
C ILE A 131 13.83 -0.70 -3.70
N THR A 132 12.95 -1.63 -3.34
CA THR A 132 11.54 -1.35 -3.08
C THR A 132 11.16 -1.77 -1.68
N ALA A 133 10.55 -0.85 -0.93
CA ALA A 133 9.91 -1.14 0.34
C ALA A 133 8.40 -1.29 0.11
N THR A 134 7.84 -2.42 0.56
CA THR A 134 6.42 -2.75 0.43
C THR A 134 5.78 -2.81 1.81
N TYR A 135 4.74 -2.00 1.99
CA TYR A 135 3.79 -2.09 3.10
C TYR A 135 2.56 -2.85 2.63
N VAL A 136 2.07 -3.79 3.45
CA VAL A 136 0.84 -4.53 3.22
C VAL A 136 -0.23 -4.04 4.19
N GLY A 137 -1.30 -3.51 3.63
CA GLY A 137 -2.49 -3.06 4.36
C GLY A 137 -3.24 -4.22 5.03
N PRO A 138 -4.16 -3.91 5.96
CA PRO A 138 -4.94 -4.92 6.67
C PRO A 138 -5.83 -5.78 5.76
N GLY A 139 -6.19 -5.29 4.56
CA GLY A 139 -6.92 -6.04 3.54
C GLY A 139 -6.04 -6.75 2.51
N GLY A 140 -4.71 -6.70 2.66
CA GLY A 140 -3.74 -7.29 1.73
C GLY A 140 -3.30 -6.36 0.59
N GLU A 141 -3.74 -5.10 0.60
CA GLU A 141 -3.36 -4.09 -0.37
C GLU A 141 -1.87 -3.74 -0.25
N GLN A 142 -1.17 -3.54 -1.36
CA GLN A 142 0.26 -3.30 -1.37
C GLN A 142 0.58 -1.85 -1.74
N CYS A 143 1.27 -1.14 -0.86
CA CYS A 143 1.74 0.22 -1.08
C CYS A 143 3.26 0.24 -1.05
N GLN A 144 3.87 0.86 -2.04
CA GLN A 144 5.29 0.72 -2.29
C GLN A 144 5.97 2.08 -2.44
N GLY A 145 7.22 2.13 -1.99
CA GLY A 145 8.15 3.22 -2.24
C GLY A 145 9.48 2.63 -2.72
N SER A 146 10.18 3.32 -3.59
CA SER A 146 11.40 2.78 -4.20
C SER A 146 12.49 3.83 -4.31
N THR A 147 13.74 3.38 -4.26
CA THR A 147 14.95 4.19 -4.48
C THR A 147 15.87 3.47 -5.49
N PRO A 148 16.47 4.17 -6.45
CA PRO A 148 17.43 3.59 -7.37
C PRO A 148 18.82 3.45 -6.74
N LEU A 149 19.52 2.40 -7.12
CA LEU A 149 20.92 2.11 -6.81
C LEU A 149 21.72 2.02 -8.12
N GLN A 150 22.83 2.75 -8.20
CA GLN A 150 23.71 2.74 -9.38
C GLN A 150 25.06 2.13 -9.02
N ILE A 151 25.49 1.11 -9.78
CA ILE A 151 26.82 0.52 -9.68
C ILE A 151 27.63 0.87 -10.92
N GLN A 152 28.74 1.54 -10.67
CA GLN A 152 29.64 2.07 -11.68
C GLN A 152 30.91 1.23 -11.79
N ASP A 153 31.57 1.32 -12.93
CA ASP A 153 32.81 0.59 -13.17
C ASP A 153 33.97 1.17 -12.34
N ALA A 154 34.90 0.29 -11.94
CA ALA A 154 36.11 0.67 -11.23
C ALA A 154 37.10 1.41 -12.14
N CYS A 155 37.10 1.11 -13.44
CA CYS A 155 38.17 1.50 -14.35
C CYS A 155 38.05 2.91 -14.97
N CYS A 156 37.00 3.68 -14.67
CA CYS A 156 36.84 5.03 -15.23
C CYS A 156 36.61 6.10 -14.13
N PRO A 157 37.26 7.28 -14.21
CA PRO A 157 36.87 8.45 -13.42
C PRO A 157 35.45 8.89 -13.82
N GLN A 158 34.68 9.44 -12.88
CA GLN A 158 33.29 9.84 -13.09
C GLN A 158 33.18 11.36 -12.98
N ILE A 159 32.46 11.97 -13.92
CA ILE A 159 31.98 13.36 -13.84
C ILE A 159 30.71 13.33 -12.99
N VAL A 160 30.74 13.99 -11.84
CA VAL A 160 29.56 14.17 -10.98
C VAL A 160 28.92 15.51 -11.36
N ILE A 161 27.69 15.47 -11.88
CA ILE A 161 26.86 16.67 -12.01
C ILE A 161 25.95 16.69 -10.78
N SER A 162 26.31 17.48 -9.78
CA SER A 162 25.39 17.87 -8.71
C SER A 162 24.50 18.99 -9.23
N ILE A 163 23.20 18.74 -9.34
CA ILE A 163 22.19 19.77 -9.58
C ILE A 163 21.79 20.32 -8.20
N PRO A 164 22.14 21.56 -7.84
CA PRO A 164 21.61 22.18 -6.63
C PRO A 164 20.11 22.49 -6.81
N ASP A 165 19.37 22.38 -5.70
CA ASP A 165 17.95 22.74 -5.54
C ASP A 165 17.66 24.17 -6.06
#